data_AF-A0A5C1YST7-F1
#
_entry.id   AF-A0A5C1YST7-F1
#
_cell.length_a   1.000
_cell.length_b   1.000
_cell.length_c   1.000
_cell.angle_alpha   90.00
_cell.angle_beta   90.00
_cell.angle_gamma   90.00
#
_symmetry.space_group_name_H-M   'P 1'
#
loop_
_entity.id
_entity.type
_entity.pdbx_description
1 polymer ?
#
loop_
_entity_poly.entity_id
_entity_poly.type
_entity_poly.pdbx_seq_one_letter_code
_entity_poly.pdbx_strand_id
1 'polypeptide(L)'
;MTYESPDSLFKLRLTGPLRRRLEEEAAKRGITLTAEILRRIDETFSDTTERLHSIEKIVFDGDQGNEALWKHYEILHEEISRIKKYFHRIEEIVGIQRYNEN
;
A
#
# COMPACT_ATOMS: atom_id res chain seq x y z
N MET A 1 22.66 -42.39 -18.22
CA MET A 1 21.61 -41.49 -17.70
C MET A 1 21.49 -40.34 -18.66
N THR A 2 20.46 -40.37 -19.51
CA THR A 2 20.19 -39.31 -20.48
C THR A 2 19.55 -38.14 -19.73
N TYR A 3 20.21 -36.99 -19.73
CA TYR A 3 19.65 -35.74 -19.22
C TYR A 3 18.48 -35.34 -20.13
N GLU A 4 17.26 -35.61 -19.70
CA GLU A 4 16.08 -34.95 -20.25
C GLU A 4 16.12 -33.49 -19.79
N SER A 5 16.56 -32.59 -20.69
CA SER A 5 16.31 -31.17 -20.52
C SER A 5 14.81 -30.98 -20.37
N PRO A 6 14.30 -30.18 -19.41
CA PRO A 6 12.89 -29.89 -19.27
C PRO A 6 12.45 -28.89 -20.36
N ASP A 7 12.72 -29.20 -21.62
CA ASP A 7 12.23 -28.48 -22.78
C ASP A 7 10.89 -29.08 -23.19
N SER A 8 9.80 -28.65 -22.54
CA SER A 8 8.45 -28.58 -23.14
C SER A 8 7.37 -28.56 -22.06
N LEU A 9 6.90 -27.38 -21.65
CA LEU A 9 5.54 -27.28 -21.11
C LEU A 9 4.77 -26.00 -21.48
N PHE A 10 5.43 -24.94 -21.99
CA PHE A 10 4.75 -23.72 -22.41
C PHE A 10 4.90 -23.45 -23.91
N LYS A 11 3.86 -23.77 -24.68
CA LYS A 11 3.73 -23.32 -26.08
C LYS A 11 3.26 -21.87 -26.11
N LEU A 12 4.17 -20.93 -25.86
CA LEU A 12 3.86 -19.51 -25.97
C LEU A 12 3.62 -19.14 -27.45
N ARG A 13 2.44 -18.61 -27.76
CA ARG A 13 2.13 -18.06 -29.08
C ARG A 13 2.54 -16.59 -29.10
N LEU A 14 3.82 -16.34 -29.42
CA LEU A 14 4.33 -14.99 -29.62
C LEU A 14 4.01 -14.51 -31.04
N THR A 15 3.60 -13.25 -31.18
CA THR A 15 3.50 -12.62 -32.51
C THR A 15 4.88 -12.51 -33.14
N GLY A 16 4.94 -12.57 -34.48
CA GLY A 16 6.22 -12.51 -35.22
C GLY A 16 7.11 -11.31 -34.82
N PRO A 17 6.57 -10.08 -34.71
CA PRO A 17 7.34 -8.92 -34.27
C PRO A 17 7.86 -9.05 -32.82
N LEU A 18 7.04 -9.56 -31.90
CA LEU A 18 7.42 -9.71 -30.49
C LEU A 18 8.52 -10.77 -30.32
N ARG A 19 8.39 -11.90 -31.02
CA ARG A 19 9.41 -12.95 -31.03
C ARG A 19 10.74 -12.43 -31.54
N ARG A 20 10.76 -11.73 -32.68
CA ARG A 20 11.98 -11.16 -33.26
C ARG A 20 12.66 -10.20 -32.29
N ARG A 21 11.88 -9.32 -31.64
CA ARG A 21 12.42 -8.40 -30.64
C ARG A 21 13.03 -9.13 -29.44
N LEU A 22 12.41 -10.20 -28.96
CA LEU A 22 12.97 -11.00 -27.86
C LEU A 22 14.23 -11.77 -28.27
N GLU A 23 14.29 -12.27 -29.50
CA GLU A 23 15.49 -12.92 -30.05
C GLU A 23 16.65 -11.92 -30.19
N GLU A 24 16.40 -10.70 -30.66
CA GLU A 24 17.40 -9.64 -30.73
C GLU A 24 17.95 -9.26 -29.35
N GLU A 25 17.08 -9.10 -28.35
CA GLU A 25 17.48 -8.77 -26.99
C GLU A 25 18.23 -9.93 -26.30
N ALA A 26 17.82 -11.16 -26.54
CA ALA A 26 18.53 -12.35 -26.07
C ALA A 26 19.93 -12.45 -26.70
N ALA A 27 20.05 -12.19 -28.01
CA ALA A 27 21.32 -12.18 -28.72
C ALA A 27 22.28 -11.10 -28.22
N LYS A 28 21.79 -9.87 -27.96
CA LYS A 28 22.60 -8.78 -27.36
C LYS A 28 23.21 -9.17 -26.02
N ARG A 29 22.53 -10.03 -25.26
CA ARG A 29 22.93 -10.47 -23.92
C ARG A 29 23.65 -11.83 -23.92
N GLY A 30 23.77 -12.50 -25.06
CA GLY A 30 24.37 -13.82 -25.16
C GLY A 30 23.57 -14.92 -24.44
N ILE A 31 22.25 -14.77 -24.31
CA ILE A 31 21.38 -15.75 -23.65
C ILE A 31 20.37 -16.34 -24.63
N THR A 32 19.71 -17.44 -24.25
CA THR A 32 18.66 -18.05 -25.07
C THR A 32 17.37 -17.23 -25.03
N LEU A 33 16.52 -17.37 -26.06
CA LEU A 33 15.19 -16.77 -26.08
C LEU A 33 14.36 -17.15 -24.83
N THR A 34 14.42 -18.42 -24.44
CA THR A 34 13.74 -18.92 -23.23
C THR A 34 14.26 -18.24 -21.96
N ALA A 35 15.57 -18.08 -21.83
CA ALA A 35 16.17 -17.38 -20.70
C ALA A 35 15.75 -15.90 -20.64
N GLU A 36 15.68 -15.21 -21.79
CA GLU A 36 15.20 -13.83 -21.85
C GLU A 36 13.71 -13.71 -21.48
N ILE A 37 12.87 -14.67 -21.89
CA ILE A 37 11.46 -14.72 -21.49
C ILE A 37 11.33 -14.91 -19.98
N LEU A 38 12.05 -15.88 -19.40
CA LEU A 38 12.02 -16.14 -17.96
C LEU A 38 12.51 -14.93 -17.16
N ARG A 39 13.59 -14.29 -17.62
CA ARG A 39 14.14 -13.08 -17.00
C ARG A 39 13.11 -11.94 -16.95
N ARG A 40 12.38 -11.69 -18.04
CA ARG A 40 11.33 -10.65 -18.06
C ARG A 40 10.13 -10.99 -17.18
N ILE A 41 9.77 -12.27 -17.10
CA ILE A 41 8.73 -12.74 -16.19
C ILE A 41 9.16 -12.45 -14.74
N ASP A 42 10.40 -12.78 -14.39
CA ASP A 42 10.97 -12.55 -13.07
C ASP A 42 11.06 -11.06 -12.70
N GLU A 43 11.46 -10.20 -13.65
CA GLU A 43 11.42 -8.73 -13.48
C GLU A 43 10.01 -8.22 -13.18
N THR A 44 9.00 -8.73 -13.89
CA THR A 44 7.60 -8.32 -13.70
C THR A 44 7.08 -8.65 -12.29
N PHE A 45 7.50 -9.80 -11.74
CA PHE A 45 7.12 -10.21 -10.39
C PHE A 45 7.95 -9.51 -9.31
N SER A 46 9.21 -9.20 -9.59
CA SER A 46 10.09 -8.45 -8.69
C SER A 46 9.57 -7.04 -8.45
N ASP A 47 9.19 -6.33 -9.52
CA ASP A 47 8.60 -4.97 -9.43
C ASP A 47 7.27 -4.96 -8.66
N THR A 48 6.49 -6.04 -8.78
CA THR A 48 5.21 -6.17 -8.07
C THR A 48 5.41 -6.36 -6.56
N THR A 49 6.44 -7.11 -6.17
CA THR A 49 6.75 -7.40 -4.76
C THR A 49 7.26 -6.15 -4.04
N GLU A 50 8.18 -5.39 -4.66
CA GLU A 50 8.65 -4.12 -4.11
C GLU A 50 7.53 -3.08 -4.00
N ARG A 51 6.63 -3.05 -4.99
CA ARG A 51 5.46 -2.17 -4.98
C ARG A 51 4.45 -2.55 -3.90
N LEU A 52 4.25 -3.85 -3.64
CA LEU A 52 3.41 -4.31 -2.53
C LEU A 52 4.03 -3.95 -1.17
N HIS A 53 5.33 -4.16 -0.99
CA HIS A 53 6.02 -3.80 0.25
C HIS A 53 6.01 -2.30 0.54
N SER A 54 6.18 -1.46 -0.48
CA SER A 54 6.07 -0.01 -0.31
C SER A 54 4.65 0.44 0.08
N ILE A 55 3.62 -0.19 -0.51
CA ILE A 55 2.21 0.05 -0.13
C ILE A 55 1.96 -0.42 1.30
N GLU A 56 2.39 -1.62 1.67
CA GLU A 56 2.25 -2.16 3.03
C GLU A 56 2.88 -1.24 4.07
N LYS A 57 4.09 -0.73 3.80
CA LYS A 57 4.78 0.21 4.69
C LYS A 57 3.99 1.51 4.88
N ILE A 58 3.46 2.08 3.79
CA ILE A 58 2.63 3.29 3.85
C ILE A 58 1.34 3.05 4.65
N VAL A 59 0.70 1.90 4.46
CA VAL A 59 -0.54 1.54 5.19
C VAL A 59 -0.24 1.33 6.68
N PHE A 60 0.85 0.64 7.02
CA PHE A 60 1.27 0.40 8.40
C PHE A 60 1.65 1.71 9.12
N ASP A 61 2.33 2.62 8.43
CA ASP A 61 2.62 3.97 8.94
C ASP A 61 1.32 4.80 9.11
N GLY A 62 0.35 4.61 8.22
CA GLY A 62 -0.97 5.23 8.29
C GLY A 62 -1.79 4.79 9.51
N ASP A 63 -1.72 3.52 9.89
CA ASP A 63 -2.39 3.00 11.09
C ASP A 63 -1.78 3.59 12.38
N GLN A 64 -0.46 3.73 12.44
CA GLN A 64 0.21 4.41 13.55
C GLN A 64 -0.16 5.90 13.62
N GLY A 65 -0.26 6.57 12.46
CA GLY A 65 -0.75 7.94 12.38
C GLY A 65 -2.20 8.09 12.86
N ASN A 66 -3.07 7.16 12.47
CA ASN A 66 -4.47 7.13 12.91
C ASN A 66 -4.60 6.87 14.42
N GLU A 67 -3.78 6.00 15.00
CA GLU A 67 -3.77 5.74 16.44
C GLU A 67 -3.34 6.99 17.23
N ALA A 68 -2.31 7.70 16.76
CA ALA A 68 -1.85 8.94 17.39
C ALA A 68 -2.91 10.06 17.30
N LEU A 69 -3.58 10.19 16.17
CA LEU A 69 -4.70 11.13 15.99
C LEU A 69 -5.87 10.79 16.91
N TRP A 70 -6.19 9.51 17.08
CA TRP A 70 -7.26 9.07 17.97
C TRP A 70 -6.96 9.41 19.44
N LYS A 71 -5.74 9.17 19.91
CA LYS A 71 -5.30 9.56 21.27
C LYS A 71 -5.41 11.07 21.50
N HIS A 72 -5.01 11.87 20.52
CA HIS A 72 -5.16 13.33 20.60
C HIS A 72 -6.62 13.77 20.64
N TYR A 73 -7.49 13.13 19.85
CA TYR A 73 -8.92 13.39 19.89
C TYR A 73 -9.53 13.08 21.26
N GLU A 74 -9.19 11.94 21.87
CA GLU A 74 -9.66 11.56 23.20
C GLU A 74 -9.28 12.58 24.27
N ILE A 75 -8.02 13.03 24.27
CA ILE A 75 -7.53 14.07 25.19
C ILE A 75 -8.33 15.37 25.03
N LEU A 76 -8.48 15.84 23.79
CA LEU A 76 -9.25 17.07 23.51
C LEU A 76 -10.72 16.93 23.90
N HIS A 77 -11.32 15.76 23.67
CA HIS A 77 -12.70 15.48 24.04
C HIS A 77 -12.90 15.52 25.56
N GLU A 78 -11.96 14.96 26.32
CA GLU A 78 -11.98 15.05 27.78
C GLU A 78 -11.84 16.48 28.29
N GLU A 79 -10.91 17.26 27.73
CA GLU A 79 -10.69 18.65 28.12
C GLU A 79 -11.93 19.50 27.85
N ILE A 80 -12.53 19.38 26.66
CA ILE A 80 -13.80 20.05 26.32
C ILE A 80 -14.91 19.63 27.30
N SER A 81 -14.98 18.35 27.64
CA SER A 81 -15.97 17.85 28.60
C SER A 81 -15.77 18.42 30.00
N ARG A 82 -14.52 18.57 30.46
CA ARG A 82 -14.20 19.24 31.72
C ARG A 82 -14.58 20.71 31.68
N ILE A 83 -14.21 21.43 30.61
CA ILE A 83 -14.56 22.84 30.42
C ILE A 83 -16.07 23.03 30.46
N LYS A 84 -16.85 22.20 29.75
CA LYS A 84 -18.32 22.23 29.78
C LYS A 84 -18.87 22.07 31.20
N LYS A 85 -18.33 21.13 31.99
CA LYS A 85 -18.73 20.95 33.40
C LYS A 85 -18.40 22.17 34.26
N TYR A 86 -17.22 22.77 34.07
CA TYR A 86 -16.86 24.02 34.78
C TYR A 86 -17.78 25.17 34.42
N PHE A 87 -18.08 25.37 33.13
CA PHE A 87 -19.02 26.38 32.67
C PHE A 87 -20.41 26.17 33.28
N HIS A 88 -20.93 24.95 33.26
CA HIS A 88 -22.23 24.64 33.84
C HIS A 88 -22.28 24.98 35.34
N ARG A 89 -21.22 24.65 36.08
CA ARG A 89 -21.11 24.99 37.50
C ARG A 89 -21.07 26.51 37.75
N ILE A 90 -20.41 27.26 36.87
CA ILE A 90 -20.37 28.72 36.95
C ILE A 90 -21.76 29.31 36.63
N GLU A 91 -22.46 28.80 35.62
CA GLU A 91 -23.85 29.19 35.32
C GLU A 91 -24.77 29.03 36.53
N GLU A 92 -24.65 27.90 37.25
CA GLU A 92 -25.41 27.63 38.48
C GLU A 92 -25.07 28.61 39.61
N ILE A 93 -23.78 28.92 39.83
CA ILE A 93 -23.33 29.82 40.91
C ILE A 93 -23.74 31.27 40.65
N VAL A 94 -23.65 31.72 39.40
CA VAL A 94 -23.93 33.10 39.00
C VAL A 94 -25.43 33.34 38.78
N GLY A 95 -26.25 32.28 38.78
CA GLY A 95 -27.71 32.38 38.63
C GLY A 95 -28.13 32.88 37.25
N ILE A 96 -27.34 32.59 36.22
CA ILE A 96 -27.63 33.02 34.84
C ILE A 96 -28.76 32.13 34.30
N GLN A 97 -29.99 32.64 34.28
CA GLN A 97 -31.06 32.03 33.50
C GLN A 97 -30.68 32.07 32.02
N ARG A 98 -30.52 30.89 31.42
CA ARG A 98 -30.42 30.79 29.95
C ARG A 98 -31.67 31.43 29.37
N TYR A 99 -31.51 32.51 28.60
CA TYR A 99 -32.54 32.92 27.66
C TYR A 99 -32.69 31.78 26.67
N ASN A 100 -33.77 31.03 26.80
CA ASN A 100 -34.18 30.05 25.79
C ASN A 100 -34.47 30.85 24.52
N GLU A 101 -33.65 30.68 23.50
CA GLU A 101 -34.00 31.09 22.15
C GLU A 101 -35.05 30.08 21.64
N ASN A 102 -36.24 30.62 21.30
CA ASN A 102 -37.33 29.91 20.62
C ASN A 102 -36.91 29.40 19.23
#